data_AF-A0A1W9NXC5-F1
#
_entry.id   AF-A0A1W9NXC5-F1
#
_cell.length_a   1.000
_cell.length_b   1.000
_cell.length_c   1.000
_cell.angle_alpha   90.00
_cell.angle_beta   90.00
_cell.angle_gamma   90.00
#
_symmetry.space_group_name_H-M   'P 1'
#
loop_
_entity.id
_entity.type
_entity.pdbx_description
1 polymer ?
#
loop_
_entity_poly.entity_id
_entity_poly.type
_entity_poly.pdbx_seq_one_letter_code
_entity_poly.pdbx_strand_id
1 'polypeptide(L)'
;MKRKMRKAREVLQEIRESAIQLCEENIQKFPVDIQEKIIQALRGEKHEEVGKYQCVFCGKEFKCGAGLESHLRIKHRIKGYSAYQNLFIFNRRSFKHYCKYCGKELSNPYAVFCGSKECRRKFTAEKNKREEGSGHSFIDESRKYAQSIKGKTYEEIYGETRGKELRKKLSESHKGKSPTEETRNKQSIIMKEKILKGEWSPNIINSFTHWKSELKVGQKVFKFRSSWELEVFKQLKDIYPISEIEYETLRIPYRYDGVEHVYIVDFYIPFKRLVIEVKPKNSLLDEQEREKIRVCKEFCEQNNMTFLIFDESKKSIVKEVLDSLGLSEVKKQKIGEWGELICGSKQIRLL
;
A
#
# COMPACT_ATOMS: atom_id res chain seq x y z
N MET A 1 -20.26 -27.31 -51.35
CA MET A 1 -19.75 -27.57 -49.98
C MET A 1 -19.05 -28.93 -49.84
N LYS A 2 -19.68 -30.06 -50.20
CA LYS A 2 -19.09 -31.42 -50.08
C LYS A 2 -17.72 -31.62 -50.78
N ARG A 3 -17.53 -31.04 -51.97
CA ARG A 3 -16.25 -31.12 -52.72
C ARG A 3 -15.09 -30.36 -52.04
N LYS A 4 -15.38 -29.24 -51.36
CA LYS A 4 -14.39 -28.49 -50.58
C LYS A 4 -13.98 -29.24 -49.31
N MET A 5 -14.95 -29.89 -48.64
CA MET A 5 -14.70 -30.73 -47.46
C MET A 5 -13.86 -31.97 -47.79
N ARG A 6 -14.05 -32.57 -48.97
CA ARG A 6 -13.22 -33.70 -49.43
C ARG A 6 -11.77 -33.29 -49.65
N LYS A 7 -11.53 -32.21 -50.41
CA LYS A 7 -10.17 -31.69 -50.63
C LYS A 7 -9.47 -31.31 -49.32
N ALA A 8 -10.19 -30.73 -48.36
CA ALA A 8 -9.61 -30.40 -47.05
C ALA A 8 -9.18 -31.65 -46.26
N ARG A 9 -9.92 -32.76 -46.38
CA ARG A 9 -9.54 -34.03 -45.74
C ARG A 9 -8.32 -34.68 -46.40
N GLU A 10 -8.23 -34.63 -47.73
CA GLU A 10 -7.09 -35.14 -48.49
C GLU A 10 -5.81 -34.36 -48.11
N VAL A 11 -5.86 -33.03 -48.07
CA VAL A 11 -4.73 -32.18 -47.64
C VAL A 11 -4.32 -32.46 -46.18
N LEU A 12 -5.28 -32.63 -45.27
CA LEU A 12 -4.97 -32.95 -43.87
C LEU A 12 -4.31 -34.33 -43.71
N GLN A 13 -4.69 -35.30 -44.55
CA GLN A 13 -4.10 -36.62 -44.55
C GLN A 13 -2.64 -36.57 -45.04
N GLU A 14 -2.36 -35.84 -46.12
CA GLU A 14 -1.00 -35.65 -46.65
C GLU A 14 -0.07 -34.94 -45.64
N ILE A 15 -0.57 -33.89 -44.97
CA ILE A 15 0.18 -33.19 -43.91
C ILE A 15 0.52 -34.16 -42.77
N ARG A 16 -0.43 -35.03 -42.39
CA ARG A 16 -0.24 -35.98 -41.30
C ARG A 16 0.80 -37.04 -41.65
N GLU A 17 0.76 -37.57 -42.87
CA GLU A 17 1.74 -38.56 -43.35
C GLU A 17 3.15 -37.97 -43.45
N SER A 18 3.26 -36.74 -43.95
CA SER A 18 4.53 -36.01 -44.00
C SER A 18 5.13 -35.78 -42.60
N ALA A 19 4.28 -35.47 -41.61
CA ALA A 19 4.71 -35.27 -40.23
C ALA A 19 5.16 -36.58 -39.54
N ILE A 20 4.54 -37.72 -39.90
CA ILE A 20 4.96 -39.05 -39.42
C ILE A 20 6.35 -39.38 -39.96
N GLN A 21 6.57 -39.19 -41.25
CA GLN A 21 7.86 -39.49 -41.89
C GLN A 21 9.01 -38.65 -41.31
N LEU A 22 8.79 -37.34 -41.11
CA LEU A 22 9.76 -36.45 -40.48
C LEU A 22 10.06 -36.82 -39.01
N CYS A 23 9.07 -37.39 -38.33
CA CYS A 23 9.22 -37.91 -36.97
C CYS A 23 10.06 -39.20 -36.95
N GLU A 24 9.83 -40.15 -37.85
CA GLU A 24 10.54 -41.44 -37.89
C GLU A 24 12.06 -41.25 -37.99
N GLU A 25 12.53 -40.28 -38.78
CA GLU A 25 13.97 -39.94 -38.90
C GLU A 25 14.56 -39.39 -37.58
N ASN A 26 13.76 -38.70 -36.77
CA ASN A 26 14.20 -38.04 -35.54
C ASN A 26 14.05 -38.90 -34.29
N ILE A 27 13.25 -39.97 -34.35
CA ILE A 27 12.91 -40.81 -33.19
C ILE A 27 13.93 -41.96 -32.99
N GLN A 28 14.80 -42.24 -33.97
CA GLN A 28 15.82 -43.31 -33.87
C GLN A 28 16.78 -43.17 -32.66
N LYS A 29 16.88 -41.96 -32.07
CA LYS A 29 17.67 -41.68 -30.85
C LYS A 29 17.04 -42.14 -29.54
N PHE A 30 15.79 -42.62 -29.55
CA PHE A 30 15.10 -43.10 -28.35
C PHE A 30 15.11 -44.64 -28.24
N PRO A 31 14.99 -45.23 -27.05
CA PRO A 31 14.78 -46.67 -26.90
C PRO A 31 13.55 -47.19 -27.66
N VAL A 32 13.63 -48.40 -28.22
CA VAL A 32 12.64 -49.01 -29.13
C VAL A 32 11.21 -48.96 -28.57
N ASP A 33 11.04 -49.23 -27.27
CA ASP A 33 9.74 -49.23 -26.58
C ASP A 33 9.10 -47.84 -26.42
N ILE A 34 9.88 -46.77 -26.60
CA ILE A 34 9.42 -45.38 -26.65
C ILE A 34 9.09 -44.97 -28.09
N GLN A 35 9.85 -45.47 -29.07
CA GLN A 35 9.62 -45.18 -30.48
C GLN A 35 8.21 -45.64 -30.91
N GLU A 36 7.84 -46.88 -30.56
CA GLU A 36 6.53 -47.46 -30.88
C GLU A 36 5.36 -46.63 -30.31
N LYS A 37 5.51 -46.12 -29.08
CA LYS A 37 4.46 -45.31 -28.43
C LYS A 37 4.29 -43.94 -29.09
N ILE A 38 5.37 -43.33 -29.57
CA ILE A 38 5.30 -42.07 -30.31
C ILE A 38 4.61 -42.29 -31.66
N ILE A 39 4.95 -43.36 -32.36
CA ILE A 39 4.35 -43.73 -33.65
C ILE A 39 2.85 -44.02 -33.50
N GLN A 40 2.44 -44.81 -32.49
CA GLN A 40 1.02 -45.08 -32.20
C GLN A 40 0.22 -43.81 -31.90
N ALA A 41 0.80 -42.88 -31.14
CA ALA A 41 0.18 -41.59 -30.83
C ALA A 41 -0.02 -40.72 -32.09
N LEU A 42 0.97 -40.68 -33.00
CA LEU A 42 0.87 -39.96 -34.27
C LEU A 42 -0.18 -40.59 -35.21
N ARG A 43 -0.30 -41.92 -35.20
CA ARG A 43 -1.34 -42.67 -35.91
C ARG A 43 -2.73 -42.49 -35.32
N GLY A 44 -2.83 -41.88 -34.13
CA GLY A 44 -4.11 -41.59 -33.48
C GLY A 44 -4.85 -42.87 -33.10
N GLU A 45 -4.10 -43.96 -32.93
CA GLU A 45 -4.62 -45.20 -32.37
C GLU A 45 -5.06 -44.90 -30.94
N LYS A 46 -6.32 -45.21 -30.63
CA LYS A 46 -6.86 -44.98 -29.29
C LYS A 46 -6.12 -45.90 -28.33
N HIS A 47 -5.31 -45.32 -27.44
CA HIS A 47 -4.84 -46.04 -26.26
C HIS A 47 -6.04 -46.60 -25.49
N GLU A 48 -6.00 -47.87 -25.11
CA GLU A 48 -6.83 -48.39 -24.02
C GLU A 48 -6.66 -47.46 -22.82
N GLU A 49 -7.79 -46.99 -22.28
CA GLU A 49 -7.85 -45.99 -21.21
C GLU A 49 -7.32 -46.58 -19.89
N VAL A 50 -6.00 -46.66 -19.74
CA VAL A 50 -5.39 -46.90 -18.42
C VAL A 50 -5.55 -45.62 -17.60
N GLY A 51 -6.20 -45.72 -16.44
CA GLY A 51 -6.33 -44.63 -15.47
C GLY A 51 -4.95 -44.13 -15.05
N LYS A 52 -4.51 -42.99 -15.60
CA LYS A 52 -3.14 -42.48 -15.40
C LYS A 52 -2.84 -42.01 -13.97
N TYR A 53 -3.87 -41.83 -13.14
CA TYR A 53 -3.75 -41.27 -11.80
C TYR A 53 -4.55 -42.12 -10.81
N GLN A 54 -3.91 -42.61 -9.74
CA GLN A 54 -4.57 -43.41 -8.71
C GLN A 54 -4.48 -42.70 -7.35
N CYS A 55 -5.57 -42.65 -6.60
CA CYS A 55 -5.55 -42.14 -5.23
C CYS A 55 -4.85 -43.14 -4.31
N VAL A 56 -3.78 -42.72 -3.64
CA VAL A 56 -3.03 -43.61 -2.73
C VAL A 56 -3.82 -44.02 -1.49
N PHE A 57 -4.84 -43.25 -1.10
CA PHE A 57 -5.62 -43.50 0.11
C PHE A 57 -6.78 -44.48 -0.12
N CYS A 58 -7.31 -44.57 -1.35
CA CYS A 58 -8.46 -45.44 -1.63
C CYS A 58 -8.34 -46.27 -2.92
N GLY A 59 -7.22 -46.19 -3.63
CA GLY A 59 -6.96 -46.96 -4.86
C GLY A 59 -7.78 -46.52 -6.09
N LYS A 60 -8.63 -45.49 -5.98
CA LYS A 60 -9.51 -45.06 -7.08
C LYS A 60 -8.73 -44.42 -8.22
N GLU A 61 -9.02 -44.79 -9.45
CA GLU A 61 -8.36 -44.30 -10.66
C GLU A 61 -9.08 -43.10 -11.29
N PHE A 62 -8.30 -42.21 -11.92
CA PHE A 62 -8.74 -40.98 -12.53
C PHE A 62 -8.04 -40.77 -13.88
N LYS A 63 -8.78 -40.20 -14.85
CA LYS A 63 -8.29 -39.93 -16.20
C LYS A 63 -7.32 -38.73 -16.27
N CYS A 64 -7.43 -37.78 -15.33
CA CYS A 64 -6.62 -36.56 -15.28
C CYS A 64 -6.27 -36.15 -13.84
N GLY A 65 -5.19 -35.37 -13.69
CA GLY A 65 -4.72 -34.90 -12.37
C GLY A 65 -5.73 -34.03 -11.63
N ALA A 66 -6.49 -33.18 -12.34
CA ALA A 66 -7.54 -32.35 -11.73
C ALA A 66 -8.67 -33.19 -11.10
N GLY A 67 -8.98 -34.35 -11.69
CA GLY A 67 -9.96 -35.29 -11.14
C GLY A 67 -9.47 -35.92 -9.82
N LEU A 68 -8.21 -36.37 -9.78
CA LEU A 68 -7.58 -36.85 -8.55
C LEU A 68 -7.48 -35.74 -7.49
N GLU A 69 -7.15 -34.50 -7.89
CA GLU A 69 -7.04 -33.38 -6.96
C GLU A 69 -8.37 -33.05 -6.28
N SER A 70 -9.44 -32.95 -7.07
CA SER A 70 -10.79 -32.76 -6.55
C SER A 70 -11.19 -33.89 -5.59
N HIS A 71 -10.85 -35.14 -5.94
CA HIS A 71 -11.09 -36.28 -5.10
C HIS A 71 -10.35 -36.22 -3.75
N LEU A 72 -9.04 -35.93 -3.75
CA LEU A 72 -8.23 -35.80 -2.53
C LEU A 72 -8.76 -34.68 -1.62
N ARG A 73 -9.19 -33.56 -2.23
CA ARG A 73 -9.77 -32.43 -1.49
C ARG A 73 -11.09 -32.79 -0.82
N ILE A 74 -11.99 -33.47 -1.54
CA ILE A 74 -13.35 -33.77 -1.08
C ILE A 74 -13.37 -34.98 -0.15
N LYS A 75 -12.72 -36.08 -0.54
CA LYS A 75 -12.80 -37.37 0.17
C LYS A 75 -11.75 -37.52 1.25
N HIS A 76 -10.59 -36.89 1.11
CA HIS A 76 -9.48 -37.01 2.07
C HIS A 76 -9.14 -35.71 2.80
N ARG A 77 -9.86 -34.61 2.51
CA ARG A 77 -9.70 -33.27 3.15
C ARG A 77 -8.27 -32.69 3.07
N ILE A 78 -7.49 -33.10 2.07
CA ILE A 78 -6.12 -32.59 1.87
C ILE A 78 -6.19 -31.23 1.15
N LYS A 79 -5.53 -30.20 1.68
CA LYS A 79 -5.48 -28.85 1.10
C LYS A 79 -4.04 -28.42 0.81
N GLY A 80 -3.82 -27.73 -0.32
CA GLY A 80 -2.55 -27.06 -0.67
C GLY A 80 -1.65 -27.84 -1.62
N TYR A 81 -1.22 -27.17 -2.70
CA TYR A 81 -0.49 -27.69 -3.88
C TYR A 81 0.79 -28.49 -3.54
N SER A 82 1.45 -28.19 -2.41
CA SER A 82 2.69 -28.85 -1.98
C SER A 82 2.49 -30.28 -1.46
N ALA A 83 1.35 -30.59 -0.85
CA ALA A 83 1.01 -31.96 -0.44
C ALA A 83 0.75 -32.86 -1.66
N TYR A 84 0.30 -32.28 -2.78
CA TYR A 84 -0.02 -33.00 -4.01
C TYR A 84 1.23 -33.44 -4.78
N GLN A 85 2.30 -32.64 -4.82
CA GLN A 85 3.55 -33.05 -5.49
C GLN A 85 4.22 -34.27 -4.83
N ASN A 86 3.97 -34.51 -3.54
CA ASN A 86 4.47 -35.68 -2.82
C ASN A 86 3.63 -36.95 -3.06
N LEU A 87 2.38 -36.80 -3.55
CA LEU A 87 1.45 -37.92 -3.78
C LEU A 87 1.33 -38.30 -5.27
N PHE A 88 1.79 -37.45 -6.18
CA PHE A 88 1.69 -37.64 -7.64
C PHE A 88 2.79 -38.50 -8.27
N ILE A 89 3.81 -38.89 -7.49
CA ILE A 89 4.88 -39.76 -7.97
C ILE A 89 5.01 -40.87 -6.92
N PHE A 90 4.41 -42.04 -7.14
CA PHE A 90 4.98 -43.35 -6.82
C PHE A 90 3.92 -44.43 -7.03
N ASN A 91 3.60 -44.67 -8.30
CA ASN A 91 3.35 -46.05 -8.74
C ASN A 91 4.02 -46.30 -10.09
N ARG A 92 5.34 -46.02 -10.12
CA ARG A 92 6.22 -46.60 -11.13
C ARG A 92 7.36 -47.26 -10.38
N ARG A 93 7.43 -48.58 -10.48
CA ARG A 93 8.59 -49.39 -10.13
C ARG A 93 9.86 -48.69 -10.65
N SER A 94 10.73 -48.28 -9.74
CA SER A 94 12.14 -47.93 -9.94
C SER A 94 12.50 -47.11 -11.20
N PHE A 95 11.93 -45.91 -11.39
CA PHE A 95 12.54 -44.96 -12.32
C PHE A 95 13.74 -44.32 -11.63
N LYS A 96 14.93 -44.79 -12.01
CA LYS A 96 16.18 -44.12 -11.72
C LYS A 96 16.10 -42.71 -12.28
N HIS A 97 16.28 -41.70 -11.43
CA HIS A 97 16.37 -40.30 -11.87
C HIS A 97 17.81 -39.97 -12.18
N TYR A 98 18.06 -39.25 -13.26
CA TYR A 98 19.42 -38.94 -13.69
C TYR A 98 19.63 -37.43 -13.76
N CYS A 99 20.83 -36.98 -13.39
CA CYS A 99 21.27 -35.61 -13.50
C CYS A 99 21.11 -35.12 -14.94
N LYS A 100 20.35 -34.04 -15.14
CA LYS A 100 20.14 -33.42 -16.47
C LYS A 100 21.45 -33.09 -17.20
N TYR A 101 22.53 -32.83 -16.46
CA TYR A 101 23.79 -32.33 -17.01
C TYR A 101 24.90 -33.38 -17.17
N CYS A 102 24.87 -34.49 -16.43
CA CYS A 102 25.93 -35.51 -16.49
C CYS A 102 25.42 -36.96 -16.46
N GLY A 103 24.10 -37.18 -16.40
CA GLY A 103 23.53 -38.52 -16.43
C GLY A 103 23.73 -39.37 -15.18
N LYS A 104 24.38 -38.87 -14.11
CA LYS A 104 24.52 -39.61 -12.84
C LYS A 104 23.17 -39.84 -12.17
N GLU A 105 22.95 -41.05 -11.65
CA GLU A 105 21.76 -41.41 -10.88
C GLU A 105 21.65 -40.51 -9.62
N LEU A 106 20.44 -40.02 -9.36
CA LEU A 106 20.12 -39.09 -8.28
C LEU A 106 19.38 -39.84 -7.19
N SER A 107 19.80 -39.66 -5.94
CA SER A 107 19.11 -40.21 -4.77
C SER A 107 17.80 -39.48 -4.46
N ASN A 108 17.66 -38.23 -4.89
CA ASN A 108 16.47 -37.41 -4.70
C ASN A 108 15.72 -37.24 -6.04
N PRO A 109 14.45 -37.67 -6.15
CA PRO A 109 13.66 -37.54 -7.38
C PRO A 109 13.36 -36.09 -7.80
N TYR A 110 13.46 -35.15 -6.85
CA TYR A 110 13.26 -33.72 -7.10
C TYR A 110 14.55 -32.99 -7.49
N ALA A 111 15.72 -33.63 -7.35
CA ALA A 111 16.96 -33.01 -7.76
C ALA A 111 17.04 -32.95 -9.29
N VAL A 112 17.34 -31.77 -9.83
CA VAL A 112 17.56 -31.58 -11.29
C VAL A 112 18.99 -31.94 -11.68
N PHE A 113 19.93 -31.91 -10.71
CA PHE A 113 21.35 -32.18 -10.93
C PHE A 113 22.01 -32.84 -9.71
N CYS A 114 23.14 -33.52 -9.93
CA CYS A 114 23.81 -34.36 -8.93
C CYS A 114 24.64 -33.63 -7.86
N GLY A 115 24.53 -32.30 -7.78
CA GLY A 115 25.30 -31.50 -6.82
C GLY A 115 26.78 -31.26 -7.16
N SER A 116 27.35 -31.94 -8.17
CA SER A 116 28.74 -31.69 -8.59
C SER A 116 28.96 -30.22 -8.96
N LYS A 117 30.17 -29.71 -8.71
CA LYS A 117 30.52 -28.31 -8.98
C LYS A 117 30.25 -27.91 -10.43
N GLU A 118 30.49 -28.82 -11.38
CA GLU A 118 30.24 -28.60 -12.80
C GLU A 118 28.74 -28.54 -13.14
N CYS A 119 27.95 -29.51 -12.67
CA CYS A 119 26.51 -29.53 -12.93
C CYS A 119 25.79 -28.37 -12.24
N ARG A 120 26.26 -27.96 -11.06
CA ARG A 120 25.78 -26.75 -10.37
C ARG A 120 26.03 -25.51 -11.22
N ARG A 121 27.25 -25.35 -11.77
CA ARG A 121 27.58 -24.23 -12.68
C ARG A 121 26.67 -24.20 -13.90
N LYS A 122 26.44 -25.36 -14.55
CA LYS A 122 25.53 -25.46 -15.71
C LYS A 122 24.08 -25.11 -15.34
N PHE A 123 23.59 -25.58 -14.19
CA PHE A 123 22.26 -25.22 -13.67
C PHE A 123 22.11 -23.73 -13.39
N THR A 124 23.08 -23.12 -12.71
CA THR A 124 23.09 -21.68 -12.43
C THR A 124 23.14 -20.86 -13.71
N ALA A 125 23.97 -21.26 -14.69
CA ALA A 125 24.03 -20.56 -15.98
C ALA A 125 22.69 -20.64 -16.75
N GLU A 126 22.00 -21.79 -16.72
CA GLU A 126 20.67 -21.94 -17.33
C GLU A 126 19.62 -21.09 -16.59
N LYS A 127 19.68 -21.03 -15.25
CA LYS A 127 18.77 -20.21 -14.44
C LYS A 127 18.94 -18.72 -14.74
N ASN A 128 20.19 -18.23 -14.78
CA ASN A 128 20.50 -16.84 -15.06
C ASN A 128 20.03 -16.42 -16.47
N LYS A 129 20.20 -17.29 -17.48
CA LYS A 129 19.66 -17.05 -18.83
C LYS A 129 18.14 -16.88 -18.87
N ARG A 130 17.40 -17.54 -17.96
CA ARG A 130 15.94 -17.38 -17.87
C ARG A 130 15.56 -16.10 -17.13
N GLU A 131 16.31 -15.74 -16.10
CA GLU A 131 16.07 -14.52 -15.31
C GLU A 131 16.36 -13.25 -16.13
N GLU A 132 17.39 -13.27 -16.97
CA GLU A 132 17.70 -12.18 -17.93
C GLU A 132 16.63 -12.02 -19.02
N GLY A 133 15.85 -13.08 -19.31
CA GLY A 133 14.88 -13.08 -20.40
C GLY A 133 13.40 -12.92 -20.01
N SER A 134 13.00 -13.07 -18.74
CA SER A 134 11.56 -13.25 -18.43
C SER A 134 11.01 -12.65 -17.13
N GLY A 135 11.85 -12.16 -16.20
CA GLY A 135 11.35 -11.70 -14.89
C GLY A 135 11.16 -10.19 -14.76
N HIS A 136 12.10 -9.41 -15.30
CA HIS A 136 12.13 -7.97 -15.07
C HIS A 136 11.13 -7.20 -15.94
N SER A 137 10.89 -7.65 -17.19
CA SER A 137 10.00 -6.94 -18.12
C SER A 137 8.58 -6.86 -17.59
N PHE A 138 8.01 -7.92 -17.01
CA PHE A 138 6.61 -7.90 -16.58
C PHE A 138 6.38 -6.99 -15.37
N ILE A 139 7.29 -6.96 -14.39
CA ILE A 139 7.15 -6.08 -13.22
C ILE A 139 7.34 -4.62 -13.64
N ASP A 140 8.33 -4.34 -14.50
CA ASP A 140 8.59 -2.99 -14.98
C ASP A 140 7.50 -2.49 -15.93
N GLU A 141 6.96 -3.33 -16.80
CA GLU A 141 5.81 -3.04 -17.66
C GLU A 141 4.54 -2.82 -16.83
N SER A 142 4.30 -3.66 -15.81
CA SER A 142 3.18 -3.48 -14.89
C SER A 142 3.30 -2.17 -14.12
N ARG A 143 4.51 -1.80 -13.67
CA ARG A 143 4.77 -0.52 -13.01
C ARG A 143 4.58 0.67 -13.95
N LYS A 144 5.08 0.58 -15.18
CA LYS A 144 4.88 1.59 -16.23
C LYS A 144 3.40 1.76 -16.56
N TYR A 145 2.65 0.66 -16.66
CA TYR A 145 1.21 0.69 -16.87
C TYR A 145 0.47 1.31 -15.67
N ALA A 146 0.80 0.91 -14.44
CA ALA A 146 0.22 1.49 -13.23
C ALA A 146 0.49 2.99 -13.12
N GLN A 147 1.68 3.45 -13.53
CA GLN A 147 2.01 4.87 -13.63
C GLN A 147 1.22 5.57 -14.74
N SER A 148 1.04 4.94 -15.90
CA SER A 148 0.33 5.53 -17.05
C SER A 148 -1.17 5.68 -16.83
N ILE A 149 -1.76 4.92 -15.90
CA ILE A 149 -3.17 5.01 -15.49
C ILE A 149 -3.38 5.85 -14.22
N LYS A 150 -2.32 6.23 -13.50
CA LYS A 150 -2.45 6.96 -12.23
C LYS A 150 -3.10 8.32 -12.47
N GLY A 151 -4.25 8.54 -11.81
CA GLY A 151 -5.02 9.79 -11.91
C GLY A 151 -5.99 9.85 -13.10
N LYS A 152 -5.98 8.86 -14.00
CA LYS A 152 -6.96 8.76 -15.08
C LYS A 152 -8.27 8.16 -14.58
N THR A 153 -9.37 8.66 -15.12
CA THR A 153 -10.72 8.14 -14.92
C THR A 153 -10.93 6.82 -15.67
N TYR A 154 -11.98 6.08 -15.30
CA TYR A 154 -12.35 4.85 -16.00
C TYR A 154 -12.71 5.11 -17.48
N GLU A 155 -13.29 6.27 -17.78
CA GLU A 155 -13.64 6.69 -19.14
C GLU A 155 -12.40 6.98 -19.99
N GLU A 156 -11.35 7.58 -19.41
CA GLU A 156 -10.09 7.81 -20.13
C GLU A 156 -9.33 6.50 -20.40
N ILE A 157 -9.43 5.51 -19.51
CA ILE A 157 -8.71 4.24 -19.65
C ILE A 157 -9.46 3.28 -20.57
N TYR A 158 -10.78 3.19 -20.45
CA TYR A 158 -11.60 2.14 -21.08
C TYR A 158 -12.62 2.67 -22.11
N GLY A 159 -12.67 3.99 -22.32
CA GLY A 159 -13.70 4.66 -23.13
C GLY A 159 -14.96 4.99 -22.33
N GLU A 160 -15.74 5.96 -22.80
CA GLU A 160 -16.87 6.54 -22.07
C GLU A 160 -17.93 5.49 -21.68
N THR A 161 -18.36 4.65 -22.64
CA THR A 161 -19.42 3.66 -22.41
C THR A 161 -19.00 2.60 -21.38
N ARG A 162 -17.82 1.99 -21.58
CA ARG A 162 -17.31 0.93 -20.69
C ARG A 162 -16.88 1.48 -19.33
N GLY A 163 -16.32 2.69 -19.29
CA GLY A 163 -15.95 3.37 -18.06
C GLY A 163 -17.16 3.64 -17.16
N LYS A 164 -18.26 4.16 -17.73
CA LYS A 164 -19.52 4.36 -17.01
C LYS A 164 -20.11 3.04 -16.48
N GLU A 165 -20.08 1.98 -17.29
CA GLU A 165 -20.57 0.66 -16.89
C GLU A 165 -19.77 0.09 -15.70
N LEU A 166 -18.43 0.16 -15.77
CA LEU A 166 -17.53 -0.30 -14.69
C LEU A 166 -17.74 0.50 -13.40
N ARG A 167 -17.86 1.84 -13.50
CA ARG A 167 -18.15 2.69 -12.34
C ARG A 167 -19.50 2.33 -11.71
N LYS A 168 -20.54 2.11 -12.51
CA LYS A 168 -21.87 1.70 -12.02
C LYS A 168 -21.80 0.37 -11.28
N LYS A 169 -21.18 -0.65 -11.88
CA LYS A 169 -20.98 -1.97 -11.25
C LYS A 169 -20.23 -1.88 -9.92
N LEU A 170 -19.17 -1.06 -9.87
CA LEU A 170 -18.40 -0.86 -8.65
C LEU A 170 -19.24 -0.17 -7.55
N SER A 171 -19.98 0.88 -7.91
CA SER A 171 -20.89 1.59 -7.00
C SER A 171 -21.98 0.66 -6.44
N GLU A 172 -22.64 -0.12 -7.32
CA GLU A 172 -23.64 -1.11 -6.93
C GLU A 172 -23.06 -2.19 -6.02
N SER A 173 -21.82 -2.63 -6.27
CA SER A 173 -21.15 -3.63 -5.44
C SER A 173 -20.83 -3.14 -4.02
N HIS A 174 -20.73 -1.82 -3.82
CA HIS A 174 -20.48 -1.18 -2.53
C HIS A 174 -21.75 -0.65 -1.88
N LYS A 175 -22.86 -0.53 -2.61
CA LYS A 175 -24.12 -0.04 -2.08
C LYS A 175 -24.59 -0.95 -0.93
N GLY A 176 -24.79 -0.35 0.24
CA GLY A 176 -25.19 -1.05 1.46
C GLY A 176 -24.05 -1.78 2.19
N LYS A 177 -22.83 -1.82 1.64
CA LYS A 177 -21.66 -2.34 2.35
C LYS A 177 -21.02 -1.24 3.17
N SER A 178 -21.38 -1.17 4.43
CA SER A 178 -20.61 -0.42 5.41
C SER A 178 -19.30 -1.15 5.71
N PRO A 179 -18.17 -0.44 5.89
CA PRO A 179 -16.97 -1.04 6.45
C PRO A 179 -17.32 -1.72 7.78
N THR A 180 -16.76 -2.90 8.02
CA THR A 180 -16.94 -3.61 9.29
C THR A 180 -16.41 -2.75 10.43
N GLU A 181 -16.93 -2.96 11.64
CA GLU A 181 -16.46 -2.26 12.83
C GLU A 181 -14.94 -2.43 13.04
N GLU A 182 -14.41 -3.63 12.83
CA GLU A 182 -12.98 -3.90 12.86
C GLU A 182 -12.19 -3.03 11.84
N THR A 183 -12.72 -2.89 10.62
CA THR A 183 -12.10 -2.04 9.58
C THR A 183 -12.15 -0.57 9.98
N ARG A 184 -13.26 -0.09 10.54
CA ARG A 184 -13.39 1.28 11.03
C ARG A 184 -12.42 1.56 12.18
N ASN A 185 -12.28 0.63 13.11
CA ASN A 185 -11.36 0.74 14.24
C ASN A 185 -9.90 0.77 13.77
N LYS A 186 -9.52 -0.10 12.84
CA LYS A 186 -8.19 -0.08 12.20
C LYS A 186 -7.92 1.24 11.48
N GLN A 187 -8.88 1.74 10.70
CA GLN A 187 -8.76 3.03 10.03
C GLN A 187 -8.66 4.20 11.01
N SER A 188 -9.43 4.17 12.10
CA SER A 188 -9.41 5.16 13.17
C SER A 188 -8.04 5.22 13.85
N ILE A 189 -7.46 4.08 14.21
CA ILE A 189 -6.11 3.98 14.80
C ILE A 189 -5.06 4.57 13.85
N ILE A 190 -5.05 4.10 12.59
CA ILE A 190 -4.11 4.60 11.57
C ILE A 190 -4.25 6.11 11.38
N MET A 191 -5.48 6.63 11.38
CA MET A 191 -5.71 8.07 11.23
C MET A 191 -5.20 8.85 12.45
N LYS A 192 -5.46 8.38 13.67
CA LYS A 192 -4.95 9.01 14.89
C LYS A 192 -3.43 9.04 14.92
N GLU A 193 -2.77 7.94 14.53
CA GLU A 193 -1.31 7.90 14.42
C GLU A 193 -0.77 8.90 13.39
N LYS A 194 -1.42 9.00 12.22
CA LYS A 194 -1.05 9.98 11.19
C LYS A 194 -1.25 11.42 11.64
N ILE A 195 -2.34 11.69 12.36
CA ILE A 195 -2.56 12.98 13.00
C ILE A 195 -1.43 13.25 13.96
N LEU A 196 -1.20 12.37 14.94
CA LEU A 196 -0.19 12.54 15.99
C LEU A 196 1.21 12.81 15.43
N LYS A 197 1.61 12.12 14.35
CA LYS A 197 2.90 12.34 13.65
C LYS A 197 2.94 13.59 12.78
N GLY A 198 1.79 14.20 12.52
CA GLY A 198 1.65 15.32 11.60
C GLY A 198 1.75 15.00 10.12
N GLU A 199 1.64 13.73 9.77
CA GLU A 199 1.55 13.27 8.37
C GLU A 199 0.21 13.65 7.74
N TRP A 200 -0.81 13.90 8.57
CA TRP A 200 -2.15 14.28 8.11
C TRP A 200 -2.83 15.21 9.11
N SER A 201 -3.46 16.29 8.62
CA SER A 201 -4.41 17.10 9.37
C SER A 201 -5.76 17.06 8.66
N PRO A 202 -6.89 17.03 9.39
CA PRO A 202 -8.20 17.13 8.78
C PRO A 202 -8.31 18.34 7.86
N ASN A 203 -8.89 18.16 6.68
CA ASN A 203 -9.09 19.27 5.76
C ASN A 203 -9.98 20.34 6.41
N ILE A 204 -9.55 21.58 6.28
CA ILE A 204 -10.30 22.77 6.64
C ILE A 204 -11.41 22.98 5.61
N ILE A 205 -12.47 22.18 5.68
CA ILE A 205 -13.61 22.34 4.79
C ILE A 205 -14.59 23.26 5.51
N ASN A 206 -14.41 24.56 5.33
CA ASN A 206 -15.39 25.55 5.75
C ASN A 206 -16.58 25.57 4.76
N SER A 207 -17.15 24.39 4.48
CA SER A 207 -18.17 24.20 3.44
C SER A 207 -19.42 25.03 3.69
N PHE A 208 -19.68 25.39 4.95
CA PHE A 208 -20.85 26.16 5.35
C PHE A 208 -20.71 27.65 5.12
N THR A 209 -19.49 28.19 4.98
CA THR A 209 -19.27 29.62 5.10
C THR A 209 -18.73 30.27 3.82
N HIS A 210 -18.35 29.48 2.81
CA HIS A 210 -17.83 29.90 1.50
C HIS A 210 -16.62 30.86 1.51
N TRP A 211 -16.13 31.29 2.67
CA TRP A 211 -14.98 32.19 2.80
C TRP A 211 -13.69 31.39 3.05
N LYS A 212 -12.56 31.98 2.64
CA LYS A 212 -11.22 31.39 2.81
C LYS A 212 -10.45 32.18 3.86
N SER A 213 -10.01 31.50 4.92
CA SER A 213 -9.02 32.05 5.85
C SER A 213 -7.63 31.76 5.31
N GLU A 214 -7.04 32.69 4.57
CA GLU A 214 -5.68 32.52 4.07
C GLU A 214 -4.86 33.80 4.11
N LEU A 215 -3.56 33.66 4.38
CA LEU A 215 -2.58 34.74 4.33
C LEU A 215 -1.45 34.38 3.40
N LYS A 216 -1.19 35.24 2.42
CA LYS A 216 -0.04 35.09 1.52
C LYS A 216 1.13 35.90 2.08
N VAL A 217 2.25 35.22 2.33
CA VAL A 217 3.52 35.86 2.72
C VAL A 217 4.59 35.41 1.73
N GLY A 218 5.01 36.33 0.86
CA GLY A 218 5.88 36.01 -0.27
C GLY A 218 5.23 34.99 -1.21
N GLN A 219 5.88 33.84 -1.39
CA GLN A 219 5.37 32.74 -2.22
C GLN A 219 4.53 31.70 -1.44
N LYS A 220 4.54 31.75 -0.11
CA LYS A 220 3.83 30.80 0.74
C LYS A 220 2.41 31.28 1.05
N VAL A 221 1.45 30.36 1.02
CA VAL A 221 0.06 30.61 1.42
C VAL A 221 -0.21 29.81 2.69
N PHE A 222 -0.53 30.50 3.77
CA PHE A 222 -0.97 29.92 5.04
C PHE A 222 -2.49 29.86 5.04
N LYS A 223 -3.07 28.74 5.47
CA LYS A 223 -4.52 28.53 5.55
C LYS A 223 -4.89 28.25 6.99
N PHE A 224 -5.98 28.86 7.46
CA PHE A 224 -6.45 28.78 8.84
C PHE A 224 -7.89 28.25 8.91
N ARG A 225 -8.30 27.69 10.05
CA ARG A 225 -9.67 27.15 10.24
C ARG A 225 -10.69 28.24 10.52
N SER A 226 -10.25 29.33 11.14
CA SER A 226 -11.10 30.47 11.47
C SER A 226 -10.45 31.80 11.05
N SER A 227 -11.28 32.85 10.94
CA SER A 227 -10.82 34.21 10.69
C SER A 227 -10.10 34.78 11.90
N TRP A 228 -10.37 34.20 13.07
CA TRP A 228 -9.74 34.54 14.34
C TRP A 228 -8.32 33.99 14.43
N GLU A 229 -8.09 32.75 14.04
CA GLU A 229 -6.74 32.20 13.90
C GLU A 229 -5.91 33.03 12.93
N LEU A 230 -6.49 33.44 11.79
CA LEU A 230 -5.82 34.32 10.84
C LEU A 230 -5.44 35.66 11.48
N GLU A 231 -6.32 36.24 12.29
CA GLU A 231 -6.06 37.51 12.98
C GLU A 231 -4.97 37.36 14.06
N VAL A 232 -5.01 36.28 14.85
CA VAL A 232 -3.95 35.95 15.81
C VAL A 232 -2.62 35.77 15.09
N PHE A 233 -2.58 35.04 13.98
CA PHE A 233 -1.35 34.84 13.21
C PHE A 233 -0.79 36.17 12.67
N LYS A 234 -1.66 37.08 12.20
CA LYS A 234 -1.24 38.41 11.73
C LYS A 234 -0.57 39.23 12.84
N GLN A 235 -1.08 39.14 14.06
CA GLN A 235 -0.49 39.81 15.21
C GLN A 235 0.81 39.14 15.68
N LEU A 236 0.87 37.81 15.66
CA LEU A 236 2.08 37.06 16.03
C LEU A 236 3.25 37.32 15.07
N LYS A 237 3.00 37.39 13.75
CA LYS A 237 4.07 37.68 12.77
C LYS A 237 4.69 39.08 12.91
N ASP A 238 4.03 40.00 13.61
CA ASP A 238 4.55 41.35 13.84
C ASP A 238 5.52 41.39 15.03
N ILE A 239 5.52 40.35 15.89
CA ILE A 239 6.40 40.22 17.06
C ILE A 239 7.38 39.06 16.95
N TYR A 240 7.10 38.07 16.11
CA TYR A 240 7.93 36.89 15.91
C TYR A 240 8.21 36.63 14.43
N PRO A 241 9.42 36.17 14.06
CA PRO A 241 9.70 35.62 12.75
C PRO A 241 8.69 34.52 12.38
N ILE A 242 8.16 34.58 11.15
CA ILE A 242 7.17 33.60 10.67
C ILE A 242 7.69 32.16 10.69
N SER A 243 9.01 31.97 10.56
CA SER A 243 9.65 30.65 10.66
C SER A 243 9.56 30.02 12.05
N GLU A 244 9.25 30.80 13.08
CA GLU A 244 9.18 30.35 14.48
C GLU A 244 7.74 30.19 14.99
N ILE A 245 6.75 30.54 14.15
CA ILE A 245 5.33 30.36 14.45
C ILE A 245 4.87 29.07 13.81
N GLU A 246 4.68 28.04 14.63
CA GLU A 246 4.15 26.76 14.17
C GLU A 246 2.63 26.73 14.32
N TYR A 247 1.93 26.35 13.24
CA TYR A 247 0.46 26.25 13.20
C TYR A 247 0.06 24.78 13.12
N GLU A 248 -0.78 24.30 14.05
CA GLU A 248 -1.25 22.91 14.14
C GLU A 248 -0.14 21.83 14.21
N THR A 249 1.04 22.18 14.70
CA THR A 249 2.16 21.22 14.83
C THR A 249 2.14 20.46 16.15
N LEU A 250 1.77 21.14 17.24
CA LEU A 250 1.69 20.54 18.57
C LEU A 250 0.41 19.71 18.71
N ARG A 251 0.60 18.43 18.99
CA ARG A 251 -0.48 17.43 19.04
C ARG A 251 -0.39 16.61 20.32
N ILE A 252 -1.45 16.63 21.11
CA ILE A 252 -1.48 16.09 22.45
C ILE A 252 -2.50 14.94 22.48
N PRO A 253 -2.07 13.67 22.66
CA PRO A 253 -3.00 12.57 22.80
C PRO A 253 -3.75 12.69 24.13
N TYR A 254 -5.05 12.39 24.13
CA TYR A 254 -5.88 12.40 25.34
C TYR A 254 -6.99 11.35 25.27
N ARG A 255 -7.64 11.07 26.40
CA ARG A 255 -8.76 10.13 26.48
C ARG A 255 -9.99 10.87 27.00
N TYR A 256 -11.12 10.71 26.32
CA TYR A 256 -12.42 11.26 26.72
C TYR A 256 -13.48 10.21 26.47
N ASP A 257 -14.34 9.97 27.45
CA ASP A 257 -15.41 8.94 27.39
C ASP A 257 -14.89 7.55 26.94
N GLY A 258 -13.72 7.15 27.47
CA GLY A 258 -13.08 5.88 27.11
C GLY A 258 -12.46 5.81 25.70
N VAL A 259 -12.60 6.85 24.88
CA VAL A 259 -12.08 6.91 23.52
C VAL A 259 -10.80 7.75 23.47
N GLU A 260 -9.80 7.28 22.72
CA GLU A 260 -8.57 8.05 22.49
C GLU A 260 -8.77 9.11 21.41
N HIS A 261 -8.26 10.30 21.66
CA HIS A 261 -8.33 11.45 20.78
C HIS A 261 -6.95 12.09 20.64
N VAL A 262 -6.80 12.94 19.63
CA VAL A 262 -5.62 13.80 19.47
C VAL A 262 -6.11 15.24 19.47
N TYR A 263 -5.68 16.01 20.45
CA TYR A 263 -5.89 17.44 20.50
C TYR A 263 -4.82 18.13 19.65
N ILE A 264 -5.24 19.02 18.74
CA ILE A 264 -4.37 19.78 17.86
C ILE A 264 -4.47 21.22 18.33
N VAL A 265 -3.37 21.78 18.83
CA VAL A 265 -3.31 23.17 19.27
C VAL A 265 -3.22 24.09 18.05
N ASP A 266 -3.87 25.25 18.10
CA ASP A 266 -3.80 26.23 17.00
C ASP A 266 -2.37 26.73 16.74
N PHE A 267 -1.69 27.32 17.73
CA PHE A 267 -0.32 27.84 17.56
C PHE A 267 0.65 27.36 18.63
N TYR A 268 1.88 27.07 18.21
CA TYR A 268 3.01 26.76 19.07
C TYR A 268 4.24 27.57 18.66
N ILE A 269 4.90 28.18 19.65
CA ILE A 269 6.10 29.01 19.47
C ILE A 269 7.22 28.36 20.29
N PRO A 270 8.03 27.44 19.70
CA PRO A 270 8.91 26.56 20.44
C PRO A 270 9.95 27.26 21.31
N PHE A 271 10.62 28.28 20.77
CA PHE A 271 11.69 29.00 21.47
C PHE A 271 11.19 29.82 22.67
N LYS A 272 9.90 30.18 22.69
CA LYS A 272 9.25 30.81 23.85
C LYS A 272 8.51 29.84 24.74
N ARG A 273 8.47 28.55 24.39
CA ARG A 273 7.66 27.53 25.06
C ARG A 273 6.22 28.00 25.24
N LEU A 274 5.66 28.63 24.20
CA LEU A 274 4.37 29.30 24.25
C LEU A 274 3.35 28.58 23.36
N VAL A 275 2.23 28.21 23.95
CA VAL A 275 1.11 27.49 23.34
C VAL A 275 -0.09 28.41 23.35
N ILE A 276 -0.72 28.63 22.19
CA ILE A 276 -1.86 29.53 22.05
C ILE A 276 -3.01 28.77 21.40
N GLU A 277 -4.15 28.78 22.07
CA GLU A 277 -5.41 28.24 21.57
C GLU A 277 -6.39 29.40 21.28
N VAL A 278 -7.07 29.36 20.14
CA VAL A 278 -8.04 30.36 19.69
C VAL A 278 -9.44 29.78 19.80
N LYS A 279 -10.22 30.25 20.78
CA LYS A 279 -11.57 29.74 21.03
C LYS A 279 -12.55 30.83 21.46
N PRO A 280 -13.79 30.80 20.95
CA PRO A 280 -14.84 31.65 21.47
C PRO A 280 -15.25 31.18 22.88
N LYS A 281 -15.60 32.11 23.76
CA LYS A 281 -15.99 31.83 25.16
C LYS A 281 -17.12 30.82 25.27
N ASN A 282 -18.08 30.89 24.36
CA ASN A 282 -19.24 30.00 24.37
C ASN A 282 -18.86 28.53 24.11
N SER A 283 -17.76 28.27 23.39
CA SER A 283 -17.28 26.90 23.18
C SER A 283 -16.68 26.28 24.43
N LEU A 284 -16.31 27.08 25.44
CA LEU A 284 -15.78 26.60 26.72
C LEU A 284 -16.85 25.98 27.63
N LEU A 285 -18.13 26.09 27.25
CA LEU A 285 -19.24 25.48 27.96
C LEU A 285 -19.44 24.00 27.62
N ASP A 286 -18.85 23.53 26.51
CA ASP A 286 -18.88 22.13 26.13
C ASP A 286 -17.91 21.29 26.98
N GLU A 287 -18.34 20.11 27.42
CA GLU A 287 -17.56 19.25 28.31
C GLU A 287 -16.30 18.70 27.62
N GLN A 288 -16.42 18.33 26.34
CA GLN A 288 -15.28 17.82 25.58
C GLN A 288 -14.24 18.92 25.34
N GLU A 289 -14.66 20.15 25.05
CA GLU A 289 -13.74 21.29 24.93
C GLU A 289 -13.06 21.64 26.26
N ARG A 290 -13.77 21.58 27.40
CA ARG A 290 -13.15 21.72 28.71
C ARG A 290 -12.06 20.68 28.96
N GLU A 291 -12.32 19.43 28.56
CA GLU A 291 -11.35 18.36 28.70
C GLU A 291 -10.11 18.59 27.84
N LYS A 292 -10.26 19.03 26.57
CA LYS A 292 -9.12 19.39 25.70
C LYS A 292 -8.25 20.46 26.35
N ILE A 293 -8.87 21.50 26.90
CA ILE A 293 -8.17 22.61 27.56
C ILE A 293 -7.47 22.13 28.83
N ARG A 294 -8.12 21.29 29.64
CA ARG A 294 -7.51 20.69 30.84
C ARG A 294 -6.25 19.92 30.48
N VAL A 295 -6.33 19.02 29.49
CA VAL A 295 -5.20 18.20 29.07
C VAL A 295 -4.08 19.06 28.46
N CYS A 296 -4.41 20.11 27.71
CA CYS A 296 -3.42 21.04 27.19
C CYS A 296 -2.67 21.79 28.30
N LYS A 297 -3.39 22.26 29.33
CA LYS A 297 -2.80 22.91 30.50
C LYS A 297 -1.85 21.98 31.23
N GLU A 298 -2.28 20.76 31.52
CA GLU A 298 -1.45 19.74 32.18
C GLU A 298 -0.19 19.43 31.37
N PHE A 299 -0.34 19.28 30.05
CA PHE A 299 0.79 19.09 29.15
C PHE A 299 1.77 20.27 29.22
N CYS A 300 1.26 21.50 29.18
CA CYS A 300 2.10 22.70 29.25
C CYS A 300 2.82 22.81 30.60
N GLU A 301 2.14 22.55 31.71
CA GLU A 301 2.73 22.57 33.06
C GLU A 301 3.86 21.54 33.21
N GLN A 302 3.60 20.30 32.80
CA GLN A 302 4.60 19.22 32.83
C GLN A 302 5.83 19.52 31.98
N ASN A 303 5.64 20.30 30.91
CA ASN A 303 6.70 20.70 30.01
C ASN A 303 7.15 22.15 30.25
N ASN A 304 6.86 22.79 31.39
CA ASN A 304 7.27 24.17 31.69
C ASN A 304 7.01 25.14 30.51
N MET A 305 5.79 25.11 29.97
CA MET A 305 5.32 25.91 28.85
C MET A 305 4.23 26.87 29.33
N THR A 306 4.13 28.02 28.67
CA THR A 306 3.03 28.97 28.90
C THR A 306 1.87 28.62 27.98
N PHE A 307 0.67 28.46 28.54
CA PHE A 307 -0.56 28.23 27.79
C PHE A 307 -1.48 29.46 27.83
N LEU A 308 -1.86 29.97 26.66
CA LEU A 308 -2.78 31.10 26.50
C LEU A 308 -4.01 30.69 25.70
N ILE A 309 -5.18 31.16 26.14
CA ILE A 309 -6.42 31.10 25.35
C ILE A 309 -6.72 32.50 24.83
N PHE A 310 -7.00 32.61 23.53
CA PHE A 310 -7.45 33.82 22.87
C PHE A 310 -8.95 33.73 22.55
N ASP A 311 -9.75 34.65 23.12
CA ASP A 311 -11.22 34.67 23.03
C ASP A 311 -11.77 36.07 22.66
N GLU A 312 -13.10 36.22 22.52
CA GLU A 312 -13.78 37.47 22.12
C GLU A 312 -13.41 38.68 22.97
N SER A 313 -13.08 38.47 24.25
CA SER A 313 -12.81 39.57 25.17
C SER A 313 -11.41 40.14 25.02
N LYS A 314 -10.52 39.42 24.32
CA LYS A 314 -9.13 39.82 24.13
C LYS A 314 -9.00 40.61 22.85
N LYS A 315 -8.68 41.90 22.97
CA LYS A 315 -8.51 42.79 21.81
C LYS A 315 -7.18 42.57 21.08
N SER A 316 -6.15 42.09 21.77
CA SER A 316 -4.83 41.88 21.17
C SER A 316 -4.08 40.75 21.86
N ILE A 317 -3.67 39.75 21.07
CA ILE A 317 -2.85 38.64 21.57
C ILE A 317 -1.45 39.14 21.96
N VAL A 318 -0.94 40.19 21.30
CA VAL A 318 0.38 40.77 21.61
C VAL A 318 0.46 41.22 23.06
N LYS A 319 -0.61 41.84 23.58
CA LYS A 319 -0.63 42.26 24.98
C LYS A 319 -0.53 41.06 25.92
N GLU A 320 -1.36 40.05 25.71
CA GLU A 320 -1.40 38.83 26.52
C GLU A 320 -0.06 38.08 26.50
N VAL A 321 0.57 37.99 25.33
CA VAL A 321 1.88 37.37 25.17
C VAL A 321 2.94 38.14 25.96
N LEU A 322 2.99 39.48 25.85
CA LEU A 322 3.95 40.29 26.58
C LEU A 322 3.73 40.24 28.09
N ASP A 323 2.47 40.29 28.54
CA ASP A 323 2.10 40.16 29.94
C ASP A 323 2.55 38.80 30.50
N SER A 324 2.34 37.71 29.74
CA SER A 324 2.75 36.36 30.12
C SER A 324 4.27 36.15 30.20
N LEU A 325 5.04 36.95 29.46
CA LEU A 325 6.50 36.94 29.48
C LEU A 325 7.08 37.94 30.50
N GLY A 326 6.24 38.66 31.25
CA GLY A 326 6.67 39.69 32.20
C GLY A 326 7.28 40.94 31.53
N LEU A 327 6.93 41.22 30.27
CA LEU A 327 7.48 42.31 29.45
C LEU A 327 6.54 43.51 29.29
N SER A 328 5.41 43.51 29.99
CA SER A 328 4.36 44.51 29.86
C SER A 328 4.81 45.93 30.22
N GLU A 329 5.74 46.08 31.16
CA GLU A 329 6.25 47.37 31.61
C GLU A 329 7.29 47.99 30.66
N VAL A 330 7.92 47.20 29.78
CA VAL A 330 9.01 47.66 28.89
C VAL A 330 8.48 48.61 27.80
N LYS A 331 7.18 48.57 27.49
CA LYS A 331 6.55 49.35 26.40
C LYS A 331 6.40 50.86 26.64
N LYS A 332 6.68 51.39 27.84
CA LYS A 332 6.62 52.85 28.06
C LYS A 332 7.85 53.60 27.52
N GLN A 333 8.90 52.91 27.09
CA GLN A 333 10.05 53.53 26.41
C GLN A 333 10.06 53.14 24.93
N LYS A 334 9.50 54.04 24.11
CA LYS A 334 9.63 54.17 22.64
C LYS A 334 9.76 52.88 21.83
N ILE A 335 8.63 52.43 21.28
CA ILE A 335 8.59 51.71 19.99
C ILE A 335 8.82 52.77 18.89
N GLY A 336 10.05 53.24 18.79
CA GLY A 336 10.53 54.08 17.70
C GLY A 336 11.79 53.42 17.20
N GLU A 337 11.68 52.79 16.03
CA GLU A 337 12.77 52.20 15.27
C GLU A 337 13.43 50.97 15.92
N TRP A 338 13.29 49.83 15.25
CA TRP A 338 14.11 48.65 15.50
C TRP A 338 15.57 48.99 15.18
N GLY A 339 16.27 49.51 16.17
CA GLY A 339 17.72 49.65 16.24
C GLY A 339 18.12 49.42 17.68
N GLU A 340 18.60 48.21 17.98
CA GLU A 340 19.25 47.79 19.22
C GLU A 340 18.67 48.33 20.55
N LEU A 341 17.85 47.50 21.21
CA LEU A 341 17.54 47.66 22.63
C LEU A 341 18.79 47.34 23.47
N ILE A 342 19.62 48.37 23.71
CA ILE A 342 20.65 48.32 24.76
C ILE A 342 19.95 48.59 26.10
N CYS A 343 19.61 47.51 26.82
CA CYS A 343 19.18 47.62 28.21
C CYS A 343 20.39 47.83 29.11
N GLY A 344 20.41 48.95 29.84
CA GLY A 344 21.43 49.29 30.81
C GLY A 344 21.61 48.20 31.87
N SER A 345 22.85 47.73 31.98
CA SER A 345 23.47 46.93 33.05
C SER A 345 23.28 45.40 33.11
N LYS A 346 22.49 44.76 32.24
CA LYS A 346 22.61 43.30 32.00
C LYS A 346 22.34 42.97 30.54
N GLN A 347 23.37 42.55 29.82
CA GLN A 347 23.24 41.88 28.52
C GLN A 347 22.50 40.56 28.72
N ILE A 348 21.17 40.57 28.61
CA ILE A 348 20.42 39.37 28.30
C ILE A 348 20.51 39.22 26.79
N ARG A 349 21.48 38.42 26.30
CA ARG A 349 21.35 37.82 24.98
C ARG A 349 20.08 36.98 25.01
N LEU A 350 19.03 37.45 24.37
CA LEU A 350 17.95 36.59 23.93
C LEU A 350 18.56 35.67 22.88
N LEU A 351 18.98 34.48 23.34
CA LEU A 351 19.30 33.34 22.48
C LEU A 351 18.02 32.78 21.86
#